data_AF-A0A1G7RFW2-F1
#
_entry.id   AF-A0A1G7RFW2-F1
#
_cell.length_a   1.000
_cell.length_b   1.000
_cell.length_c   1.000
_cell.angle_alpha   90.00
_cell.angle_beta   90.00
_cell.angle_gamma   90.00
#
_symmetry.space_group_name_H-M   'P 1'
#
loop_
_entity.id
_entity.type
_entity.pdbx_description
1 polymer ?
#
loop_
_entity_poly.entity_id
_entity_poly.type
_entity_poly.pdbx_seq_one_letter_code
_entity_poly.pdbx_strand_id
1 'polypeptide(L)'
;MLAYTLTEPVDKVARHDAGPSRLQSCFYCRDGRALPLHGSMDAVTRGTYLGLFHGRDSLDAKMGALGFQGPAIGPLRYVRTAYGAHLYLGFEDPAIAQLFFPDFEPEVGRTGSLGPQYEVSIDLEDGMIAFDGRFFGDWSVFYHHGS
;
A
#
# COMPACT_ATOMS: atom_id res chain seq x y z
N MET A 1 59.35 6.37 21.61
CA MET A 1 58.74 7.68 21.32
C MET A 1 57.32 7.39 20.85
N LEU A 2 56.34 7.89 21.61
CA LEU A 2 54.90 7.69 21.43
C LEU A 2 54.36 8.41 20.19
N ALA A 3 53.30 7.88 19.56
CA ALA A 3 51.97 8.52 19.54
C ALA A 3 50.92 7.64 18.83
N TYR A 4 49.83 7.35 19.54
CA TYR A 4 48.55 6.88 19.02
C TYR A 4 47.75 8.08 18.48
N THR A 5 46.87 7.87 17.50
CA THR A 5 45.77 8.80 17.17
C THR A 5 44.63 7.97 16.54
N LEU A 6 43.66 7.53 17.35
CA LEU A 6 42.31 8.08 17.60
C LEU A 6 41.31 7.90 16.44
N THR A 7 40.24 7.19 16.78
CA THR A 7 39.08 6.75 16.02
C THR A 7 38.00 7.85 15.84
N GLU A 8 37.27 7.76 14.70
CA GLU A 8 35.83 8.10 14.47
C GLU A 8 35.43 9.61 14.40
N PRO A 9 34.42 10.02 13.58
CA PRO A 9 33.17 9.28 13.37
C PRO A 9 32.67 9.05 11.93
N VAL A 10 31.98 7.93 11.80
CA VAL A 10 30.85 7.67 10.90
C VAL A 10 29.83 8.80 11.02
N ASP A 11 29.78 9.69 10.01
CA ASP A 11 28.58 10.48 9.73
C ASP A 11 28.61 11.04 8.31
N LYS A 12 28.00 10.26 7.40
CA LYS A 12 27.38 10.79 6.19
C LYS A 12 26.24 9.87 5.79
N VAL A 13 25.21 9.81 6.65
CA VAL A 13 23.88 9.45 6.19
C VAL A 13 23.49 10.50 5.16
N ALA A 14 23.67 10.14 3.89
CA ALA A 14 23.17 10.91 2.77
C ALA A 14 21.67 11.11 2.99
N ARG A 15 21.27 12.38 3.12
CA ARG A 15 19.88 12.78 3.21
C ARG A 15 19.15 12.19 2.01
N HIS A 16 18.14 11.39 2.29
CA HIS A 16 17.29 10.76 1.31
C HIS A 16 16.32 11.83 0.73
N ASP A 17 16.85 12.74 -0.07
CA ASP A 17 16.02 13.55 -0.98
C ASP A 17 15.70 12.69 -2.22
N ALA A 18 14.81 11.71 -2.03
CA ALA A 18 14.24 10.99 -3.16
C ALA A 18 13.06 11.80 -3.72
N GLY A 19 13.36 12.64 -4.73
CA GLY A 19 12.35 12.99 -5.72
C GLY A 19 11.82 11.72 -6.41
N PRO A 20 10.63 11.76 -7.03
CA PRO A 20 9.97 10.54 -7.53
C PRO A 20 10.84 9.84 -8.56
N SER A 21 11.31 8.65 -8.22
CA SER A 21 12.05 7.76 -9.10
C SER A 21 11.14 7.30 -10.24
N ARG A 22 11.28 7.93 -11.41
CA ARG A 22 10.61 7.56 -12.68
C ARG A 22 10.92 6.14 -13.21
N LEU A 23 11.49 5.25 -12.39
CA LEU A 23 11.95 3.91 -12.76
C LEU A 23 11.28 2.79 -11.96
N GLN A 24 10.46 3.12 -10.95
CA GLN A 24 9.81 2.08 -10.17
C GLN A 24 8.57 1.58 -10.91
N SER A 25 8.61 0.32 -11.34
CA SER A 25 7.51 -0.33 -12.06
C SER A 25 6.52 -1.08 -11.16
N CYS A 26 6.89 -1.29 -9.89
CA CYS A 26 6.09 -2.01 -8.90
C CYS A 26 6.28 -1.46 -7.49
N PHE A 27 5.28 -1.64 -6.65
CA PHE A 27 5.37 -1.34 -5.22
C PHE A 27 5.98 -2.53 -4.49
N TYR A 28 7.14 -2.34 -3.85
CA TYR A 28 7.77 -3.39 -3.06
C TYR A 28 7.27 -3.35 -1.62
N CYS A 29 6.66 -4.45 -1.17
CA CYS A 29 6.29 -4.68 0.22
C CYS A 29 7.53 -4.95 1.08
N ARG A 30 7.44 -4.71 2.38
CA ARG A 30 8.49 -4.98 3.37
C ARG A 30 8.77 -6.47 3.53
N ASP A 31 7.81 -7.31 3.18
CA ASP A 31 7.96 -8.77 3.11
C ASP A 31 8.54 -9.28 1.77
N GLY A 32 8.92 -8.38 0.85
CA GLY A 32 9.54 -8.72 -0.42
C GLY A 32 8.58 -8.98 -1.58
N ARG A 33 7.26 -8.93 -1.37
CA ARG A 33 6.29 -8.98 -2.47
C ARG A 33 6.45 -7.77 -3.39
N ALA A 34 6.22 -7.97 -4.68
CA ALA A 34 6.11 -6.89 -5.67
C ALA A 34 4.65 -6.79 -6.13
N LEU A 35 4.03 -5.63 -5.88
CA LEU A 35 2.64 -5.35 -6.20
C LEU A 35 2.53 -4.33 -7.34
N PRO A 36 1.39 -4.27 -8.04
CA PRO A 36 1.14 -3.23 -9.03
C PRO A 36 1.31 -1.85 -8.41
N LEU A 37 2.12 -0.99 -9.02
CA LEU A 37 2.26 0.41 -8.60
C LEU A 37 1.20 1.25 -9.32
N HIS A 38 0.53 2.15 -8.59
CA HIS A 38 -0.36 3.10 -9.26
C HIS A 38 0.43 3.93 -10.29
N GLY A 39 -0.06 3.98 -11.53
CA GLY A 39 0.60 4.66 -12.65
C GLY A 39 1.63 3.80 -13.42
N SER A 40 1.88 2.56 -13.00
CA SER A 40 2.70 1.58 -13.74
C SER A 40 1.98 0.22 -13.71
N MET A 41 0.93 0.10 -14.52
CA MET A 41 -0.05 -1.00 -14.47
C MET A 41 -0.11 -1.82 -15.76
N ASP A 42 0.89 -1.72 -16.63
CA ASP A 42 0.88 -2.36 -17.96
C ASP A 42 0.80 -3.90 -17.89
N ALA A 43 1.19 -4.50 -16.76
CA ALA A 43 1.18 -5.96 -16.58
C ALA A 43 -0.09 -6.51 -15.89
N VAL A 44 -1.05 -5.65 -15.49
CA VAL A 44 -2.26 -6.11 -14.79
C VAL A 44 -3.49 -6.13 -15.69
N THR A 45 -4.49 -6.91 -15.28
CA THR A 45 -5.73 -7.07 -16.03
C THR A 45 -6.60 -5.81 -15.94
N ARG A 46 -7.47 -5.62 -16.94
CA ARG A 46 -8.53 -4.61 -16.86
C ARG A 46 -9.40 -4.83 -15.61
N GLY A 47 -9.90 -3.76 -15.01
CA GLY A 47 -10.79 -3.85 -13.84
C GLY A 47 -10.79 -2.58 -12.99
N THR A 48 -11.51 -2.61 -11.87
CA THR A 48 -11.52 -1.51 -10.89
C THR A 48 -10.41 -1.69 -9.87
N TYR A 49 -9.69 -0.63 -9.53
CA TYR A 49 -8.59 -0.66 -8.58
C TYR A 49 -8.68 0.49 -7.59
N LEU A 50 -8.09 0.30 -6.42
CA LEU A 50 -7.84 1.33 -5.42
C LEU A 50 -6.36 1.74 -5.47
N GLY A 51 -6.07 2.96 -5.89
CA GLY A 51 -4.73 3.54 -5.84
C GLY A 51 -4.46 4.20 -4.50
N LEU A 52 -3.30 3.95 -3.90
CA LEU A 52 -2.89 4.56 -2.64
C LEU A 52 -1.84 5.67 -2.87
N PHE A 53 -2.02 6.82 -2.21
CA PHE A 53 -1.20 8.01 -2.38
C PHE A 53 -0.78 8.60 -1.04
N HIS A 54 0.13 9.58 -1.10
CA HIS A 54 0.58 10.31 0.08
C HIS A 54 1.17 9.41 1.17
N GLY A 55 1.95 8.42 0.72
CA GLY A 55 2.58 7.40 1.54
C GLY A 55 3.67 7.97 2.46
N ARG A 56 3.72 7.44 3.68
CA ARG A 56 4.71 7.75 4.73
C ARG A 56 5.02 6.52 5.59
N ASP A 57 6.20 6.49 6.20
CA ASP A 57 6.66 5.36 7.00
C ASP A 57 6.11 5.32 8.44
N SER A 58 5.62 6.45 8.97
CA SER A 58 4.94 6.56 10.26
C SER A 58 3.82 7.59 10.22
N LEU A 59 2.81 7.45 11.08
CA LEU A 59 1.65 8.37 11.16
C LEU A 59 2.08 9.83 11.38
N ASP A 60 3.10 10.03 12.22
CA ASP A 60 3.63 11.33 12.64
C ASP A 60 4.75 11.87 11.72
N ALA A 61 5.13 11.12 10.69
CA ALA A 61 6.16 11.55 9.76
C ALA A 61 5.76 12.89 9.11
N LYS A 62 6.59 13.91 9.31
CA LYS A 62 6.44 15.18 8.60
C LYS A 62 6.68 14.93 7.11
N MET A 63 5.61 15.04 6.33
CA MET A 63 5.73 14.99 4.88
C MET A 63 6.37 16.28 4.38
N GLY A 64 7.44 16.14 3.60
CA GLY A 64 7.99 17.26 2.83
C GLY A 64 7.07 17.60 1.65
N ALA A 65 7.26 16.90 0.54
CA ALA A 65 6.39 16.97 -0.65
C ALA A 65 5.11 16.12 -0.47
N LEU A 66 4.56 15.57 -1.55
CA LEU A 66 3.34 14.73 -1.54
C LEU A 66 3.58 13.29 -1.03
N GLY A 67 4.72 12.92 -0.46
CA GLY A 67 5.03 11.55 -0.03
C GLY A 67 5.29 10.57 -1.19
N PHE A 68 5.31 9.26 -0.89
CA PHE A 68 5.52 8.21 -1.91
C PHE A 68 4.22 7.62 -2.45
N GLN A 69 4.29 7.06 -3.66
CA GLN A 69 3.19 6.35 -4.31
C GLN A 69 3.04 4.94 -3.74
N GLY A 70 1.80 4.50 -3.55
CA GLY A 70 1.46 3.17 -3.08
C GLY A 70 1.02 2.23 -4.19
N PRO A 71 0.60 1.00 -3.82
CA PRO A 71 0.11 0.04 -4.78
C PRO A 71 -1.24 0.46 -5.39
N ALA A 72 -1.57 -0.17 -6.53
CA ALA A 72 -2.93 -0.28 -7.02
C ALA A 72 -3.51 -1.62 -6.58
N ILE A 73 -4.44 -1.59 -5.63
CA ILE A 73 -5.07 -2.77 -5.02
C ILE A 73 -6.28 -3.20 -5.85
N GLY A 74 -6.29 -4.44 -6.33
CA GLY A 74 -7.39 -4.98 -7.12
C GLY A 74 -6.95 -6.08 -8.09
N PRO A 75 -7.83 -6.49 -9.03
CA PRO A 75 -9.13 -5.90 -9.34
C PRO A 75 -10.21 -6.11 -8.26
N LEU A 76 -11.11 -5.12 -8.14
CA LEU A 76 -12.17 -5.02 -7.15
C LEU A 76 -13.55 -4.97 -7.81
N ARG A 77 -14.54 -5.61 -7.19
CA ARG A 77 -15.97 -5.44 -7.52
C ARG A 77 -16.52 -4.12 -6.99
N TYR A 78 -16.08 -3.72 -5.80
CA TYR A 78 -16.43 -2.44 -5.20
C TYR A 78 -15.40 -2.01 -4.16
N VAL A 79 -15.41 -0.70 -3.88
CA VAL A 79 -14.80 -0.08 -2.71
C VAL A 79 -15.90 0.68 -1.99
N ARG A 80 -16.03 0.47 -0.68
CA ARG A 80 -16.96 1.24 0.14
C ARG A 80 -16.21 1.89 1.29
N THR A 81 -16.30 3.20 1.39
CA THR A 81 -15.92 3.94 2.60
C THR A 81 -17.16 4.12 3.47
N ALA A 82 -17.09 3.71 4.74
CA ALA A 82 -18.17 3.90 5.70
C ALA A 82 -17.70 4.74 6.88
N TYR A 83 -18.55 5.67 7.32
CA TYR A 83 -18.35 6.53 8.50
C TYR A 83 -17.02 7.31 8.53
N GLY A 84 -16.35 7.45 7.37
CA GLY A 84 -15.03 8.07 7.30
C GLY A 84 -13.93 7.33 8.07
N ALA A 85 -14.16 6.08 8.45
CA ALA A 85 -13.26 5.32 9.33
C ALA A 85 -13.00 3.88 8.84
N HIS A 86 -13.85 3.35 7.96
CA HIS A 86 -13.73 1.98 7.47
C HIS A 86 -13.72 1.94 5.96
N LEU A 87 -12.82 1.15 5.39
CA LEU A 87 -12.77 0.79 3.99
C LEU A 87 -13.12 -0.68 3.83
N TYR A 88 -14.01 -0.99 2.90
CA TYR A 88 -14.38 -2.35 2.55
C TYR A 88 -14.03 -2.61 1.09
N LEU A 89 -13.19 -3.62 0.87
CA LEU A 89 -12.69 -4.00 -0.45
C LEU A 89 -13.29 -5.34 -0.85
N GLY A 90 -14.26 -5.31 -1.75
CA GLY A 90 -14.80 -6.53 -2.35
C GLY A 90 -13.95 -6.94 -3.55
N PHE A 91 -13.09 -7.95 -3.40
CA PHE A 91 -12.26 -8.44 -4.50
C PHE A 91 -13.06 -9.22 -5.54
N GLU A 92 -12.63 -9.18 -6.81
CA GLU A 92 -13.21 -10.06 -7.85
C GLU A 92 -12.93 -11.54 -7.57
N ASP A 93 -11.73 -11.85 -7.08
CA ASP A 93 -11.26 -13.19 -6.74
C ASP A 93 -10.57 -13.18 -5.36
N PRO A 94 -10.92 -14.09 -4.43
CA PRO A 94 -10.23 -14.20 -3.14
C PRO A 94 -8.73 -14.49 -3.26
N ALA A 95 -8.28 -15.20 -4.30
CA ALA A 95 -6.84 -15.42 -4.51
C ALA A 95 -6.10 -14.11 -4.79
N ILE A 96 -6.76 -13.14 -5.42
CA ILE A 96 -6.20 -11.80 -5.63
C ILE A 96 -6.12 -11.05 -4.29
N ALA A 97 -7.13 -11.18 -3.42
CA ALA A 97 -7.08 -10.57 -2.09
C ALA A 97 -5.83 -11.00 -1.30
N GLN A 98 -5.47 -12.28 -1.36
CA GLN A 98 -4.28 -12.83 -0.69
C GLN A 98 -2.95 -12.28 -1.24
N LEU A 99 -2.91 -11.82 -2.49
CA LEU A 99 -1.71 -11.16 -3.04
C LEU A 99 -1.43 -9.84 -2.30
N PHE A 100 -2.47 -9.13 -1.87
CA PHE A 100 -2.36 -7.85 -1.16
C PHE A 100 -2.36 -8.03 0.36
N PHE A 101 -3.16 -8.96 0.87
CA PHE A 101 -3.38 -9.26 2.28
C PHE A 101 -3.13 -10.75 2.53
N PRO A 102 -1.87 -11.20 2.72
CA PRO A 102 -1.54 -12.62 2.82
C PRO A 102 -2.23 -13.36 3.98
N ASP A 103 -2.53 -12.64 5.06
CA ASP A 103 -3.24 -13.17 6.22
C ASP A 103 -4.77 -13.18 6.04
N PHE A 104 -5.27 -12.79 4.85
CA PHE A 104 -6.69 -12.84 4.53
C PHE A 104 -7.16 -14.28 4.30
N GLU A 105 -7.92 -14.78 5.26
CA GLU A 105 -8.64 -16.04 5.15
C GLU A 105 -10.10 -15.76 4.77
N PRO A 106 -10.55 -16.15 3.56
CA PRO A 106 -11.94 -15.97 3.17
C PRO A 106 -12.86 -16.76 4.11
N GLU A 107 -13.97 -16.16 4.54
CA GLU A 107 -14.96 -16.85 5.36
C GLU A 107 -15.73 -17.88 4.52
N VAL A 108 -15.13 -19.04 4.29
CA VAL A 108 -15.78 -20.15 3.57
C VAL A 108 -16.71 -20.88 4.54
N GLY A 109 -18.02 -20.87 4.25
CA GLY A 109 -18.97 -21.80 4.86
C GLY A 109 -19.61 -21.38 6.20
N ARG A 110 -19.51 -20.11 6.62
CA ARG A 110 -20.37 -19.61 7.71
C ARG A 110 -21.78 -19.31 7.20
N THR A 111 -22.68 -20.28 7.33
CA THR A 111 -24.13 -20.04 7.20
C THR A 111 -24.54 -18.98 8.23
N GLY A 112 -24.81 -17.75 7.78
CA GLY A 112 -25.29 -16.66 8.64
C GLY A 112 -24.51 -15.34 8.57
N SER A 113 -23.33 -15.28 7.93
CA SER A 113 -22.67 -14.00 7.67
C SER A 113 -23.44 -13.25 6.57
N LEU A 114 -24.05 -12.11 6.91
CA LEU A 114 -24.80 -11.22 6.00
C LEU A 114 -23.89 -10.38 5.08
N GLY A 115 -22.58 -10.65 5.06
CA GLY A 115 -21.59 -9.95 4.24
C GLY A 115 -21.13 -10.78 3.03
N PRO A 116 -20.70 -10.13 1.94
CA PRO A 116 -20.07 -10.82 0.83
C PRO A 116 -18.78 -11.53 1.29
N GLN A 117 -18.63 -12.81 0.95
CA GLN A 117 -17.61 -13.74 1.46
C GLN A 117 -16.15 -13.39 1.09
N TYR A 118 -15.93 -12.28 0.38
CA TYR A 118 -14.66 -11.89 -0.24
C TYR A 118 -14.34 -10.40 0.00
N GLU A 119 -14.75 -9.89 1.16
CA GLU A 119 -14.57 -8.51 1.57
C GLU A 119 -13.43 -8.40 2.58
N VAL A 120 -12.41 -7.58 2.26
CA VAL A 120 -11.39 -7.17 3.23
C VAL A 120 -11.85 -5.88 3.89
N SER A 121 -11.87 -5.86 5.23
CA SER A 121 -12.13 -4.65 6.02
C SER A 121 -10.81 -4.02 6.44
N ILE A 122 -10.69 -2.70 6.27
CA ILE A 122 -9.54 -1.89 6.67
C ILE A 122 -10.05 -0.75 7.53
N ASP A 123 -9.53 -0.66 8.75
CA ASP A 123 -9.76 0.50 9.61
C ASP A 123 -8.75 1.60 9.26
N LEU A 124 -9.23 2.84 9.19
CA LEU A 124 -8.36 3.99 8.98
C LEU A 124 -7.69 4.38 10.29
N GLU A 125 -6.37 4.51 10.26
CA GLU A 125 -5.56 4.98 11.37
C GLU A 125 -5.28 6.48 11.18
N ASP A 126 -5.84 7.32 12.05
CA ASP A 126 -5.82 8.79 11.92
C ASP A 126 -6.22 9.29 10.51
N GLY A 127 -7.24 8.64 9.93
CA GLY A 127 -7.75 8.96 8.59
C GLY A 127 -6.89 8.45 7.45
N MET A 128 -5.88 7.61 7.72
CA MET A 128 -4.97 7.04 6.73
C MET A 128 -5.18 5.53 6.58
N ILE A 129 -4.96 5.02 5.38
CA ILE A 129 -4.94 3.57 5.13
C ILE A 129 -3.59 3.02 5.58
N ALA A 130 -3.61 2.09 6.53
CA ALA A 130 -2.44 1.30 6.88
C ALA A 130 -2.26 0.16 5.86
N PHE A 131 -1.10 0.08 5.23
CA PHE A 131 -0.77 -0.99 4.29
C PHE A 131 0.74 -1.29 4.35
N ASP A 132 1.09 -2.55 4.59
CA ASP A 132 2.48 -3.01 4.65
C ASP A 132 3.37 -2.17 5.61
N GLY A 133 2.83 -1.89 6.81
CA GLY A 133 3.49 -1.11 7.86
C GLY A 133 3.74 0.36 7.50
N ARG A 134 3.05 0.87 6.48
CA ARG A 134 3.10 2.25 5.98
C ARG A 134 1.71 2.86 5.97
N PHE A 135 1.65 4.18 5.87
CA PHE A 135 0.39 4.93 5.98
C PHE A 135 0.16 5.78 4.74
N PHE A 136 -1.05 5.74 4.19
CA PHE A 136 -1.43 6.44 2.97
C PHE A 136 -2.57 7.41 3.25
N GLY A 137 -2.31 8.70 3.02
CA GLY A 137 -3.25 9.78 3.38
C GLY A 137 -4.25 10.16 2.30
N ASP A 138 -4.22 9.50 1.15
CA ASP A 138 -5.19 9.72 0.08
C ASP A 138 -5.33 8.45 -0.76
N TRP A 139 -6.50 8.27 -1.37
CA TRP A 139 -6.82 7.11 -2.20
C TRP A 139 -7.80 7.48 -3.31
N SER A 140 -7.69 6.78 -4.43
CA SER A 140 -8.61 6.95 -5.56
C SER A 140 -9.08 5.61 -6.08
N VAL A 141 -10.35 5.54 -6.45
CA VAL A 141 -10.95 4.39 -7.12
C VAL A 141 -11.01 4.69 -8.60
N PHE A 142 -10.43 3.83 -9.43
CA PHE A 142 -10.36 4.04 -10.87
C PHE A 142 -10.54 2.74 -11.63
N TYR A 143 -10.98 2.86 -12.88
CA TYR A 143 -11.03 1.74 -13.81
C TYR A 143 -9.76 1.72 -14.66
N HIS A 144 -9.04 0.60 -14.64
CA HIS A 144 -7.92 0.33 -15.51
C HIS A 144 -8.40 -0.43 -16.74
N HIS A 145 -8.09 0.07 -17.93
CA HIS A 145 -8.58 -0.51 -19.19
C HIS A 145 -7.77 -1.71 -19.69
N GLY A 146 -6.62 -2.01 -19.07
CA GLY A 146 -5.62 -2.92 -19.65
C GLY A 146 -4.84 -2.22 -20.77
N SER A 147 -3.62 -2.70 -21.03
CA SER A 147 -2.83 -2.35 -22.22
C SER A 147 -3.23 -3.19 -23.43
#